data_AF-A0A8I2ADT4-F1
#
_entry.id   AF-A0A8I2ADT4-F1
#
_cell.length_a   1.000
_cell.length_b   1.000
_cell.length_c   1.000
_cell.angle_alpha   90.00
_cell.angle_beta   90.00
_cell.angle_gamma   90.00
#
_symmetry.space_group_name_H-M   'P 1'
#
loop_
_entity.id
_entity.type
_entity.pdbx_description
1 polymer ?
#
loop_
_entity_poly.entity_id
_entity_poly.type
_entity_poly.pdbx_seq_one_letter_code
_entity_poly.pdbx_strand_id
1 'polypeptide(L)'
;MEKKYKIWILVLSSVIIFLIVAFITLYARTQRIITGSAPIERPVGQGRGMVIRYLQLDENQTNQYDQIRRQYNVQIASLRDSMLIIRKKMIQELKSDTPDTIKLNYLALEIGRLEGEINMALNQHLLKLKRICRPEQCILLDSLYEGMLNTSKLHQGMKQGKRYRHGKNP
;
A
#
# COMPACT_ATOMS: atom_id res chain seq x y z
N MET A 1 -4.99 -6.20 61.47
CA MET A 1 -5.65 -5.59 60.28
C MET A 1 -4.65 -4.99 59.30
N GLU A 2 -3.49 -4.49 59.76
CA GLU A 2 -2.59 -3.71 58.91
C GLU A 2 -1.82 -4.46 57.83
N LYS A 3 -1.45 -5.73 58.07
CA LYS A 3 -0.64 -6.50 57.11
C LYS A 3 -1.44 -6.92 55.87
N LYS A 4 -2.76 -7.08 56.00
CA LYS A 4 -3.63 -7.53 54.90
C LYS A 4 -3.79 -6.45 53.83
N TYR A 5 -3.99 -5.18 54.22
CA TYR A 5 -4.13 -4.10 53.25
C TYR A 5 -2.80 -3.79 52.53
N LYS A 6 -1.65 -3.93 53.20
CA LYS A 6 -0.32 -3.73 52.59
C LYS A 6 -0.05 -4.70 51.44
N ILE A 7 -0.51 -5.96 51.58
CA ILE A 7 -0.41 -6.97 50.52
C ILE A 7 -1.29 -6.58 49.33
N TRP A 8 -2.53 -6.15 49.57
CA TRP A 8 -3.43 -5.69 48.49
C TRP A 8 -2.92 -4.43 47.78
N ILE A 9 -2.27 -3.51 48.49
CA ILE A 9 -1.64 -2.31 47.89
C ILE A 9 -0.47 -2.71 46.98
N LEU A 10 0.36 -3.68 47.38
CA LEU A 10 1.46 -4.17 46.54
C LEU A 10 0.96 -4.86 45.27
N VAL A 11 -0.13 -5.63 45.38
CA VAL A 11 -0.77 -6.28 44.22
C VAL A 11 -1.40 -5.24 43.29
N LEU A 12 -2.06 -4.21 43.82
CA LEU A 12 -2.66 -3.16 43.00
C LEU A 12 -1.56 -2.35 42.27
N SER A 13 -0.47 -2.03 42.97
CA SER A 13 0.67 -1.31 42.39
C SER A 13 1.34 -2.08 41.25
N SER A 14 1.53 -3.39 41.41
CA SER A 14 2.14 -4.22 40.36
C SER A 14 1.27 -4.32 39.11
N VAL A 15 -0.06 -4.39 39.28
CA VAL A 15 -1.02 -4.38 38.15
C VAL A 15 -0.96 -3.05 37.41
N ILE A 16 -0.92 -1.92 38.12
CA ILE A 16 -0.83 -0.59 37.49
C ILE A 16 0.47 -0.42 36.70
N ILE A 17 1.60 -0.86 37.25
CA ILE A 17 2.90 -0.80 36.55
C ILE A 17 2.86 -1.65 35.28
N PHE A 18 2.27 -2.86 35.35
CA PHE A 18 2.11 -3.72 34.18
C PHE A 18 1.25 -3.06 33.08
N LEU A 19 0.16 -2.39 33.46
CA LEU A 19 -0.68 -1.66 32.52
C LEU A 19 0.04 -0.47 31.88
N ILE A 20 0.84 0.27 32.64
CA ILE A 20 1.64 1.40 32.12
C ILE A 20 2.69 0.90 31.12
N VAL A 21 3.40 -0.19 31.43
CA VAL A 21 4.41 -0.79 30.53
C VAL A 21 3.75 -1.33 29.26
N ALA A 22 2.60 -1.99 29.37
CA ALA A 22 1.81 -2.45 28.24
C ALA A 22 1.33 -1.28 27.37
N PHE A 23 0.89 -0.18 27.98
CA PHE A 23 0.46 1.02 27.26
C PHE A 23 1.62 1.69 26.53
N ILE A 24 2.77 1.88 27.18
CA ILE A 24 3.97 2.46 26.56
C ILE A 24 4.48 1.58 25.42
N THR A 25 4.48 0.25 25.56
CA THR A 25 4.90 -0.66 24.48
C THR A 25 3.93 -0.67 23.31
N LEU A 26 2.60 -0.64 23.55
CA LEU A 26 1.59 -0.49 22.50
C LEU A 26 1.68 0.88 21.82
N TYR A 27 1.86 1.95 22.58
CA TYR A 27 1.99 3.31 22.06
C TYR A 27 3.27 3.48 21.24
N ALA A 28 4.41 2.99 21.71
CA ALA A 28 5.68 3.02 20.98
C ALA A 28 5.64 2.15 19.70
N ARG A 29 4.94 1.00 19.75
CA ARG A 29 4.67 0.17 18.57
C ARG A 29 3.77 0.89 17.55
N THR A 30 2.81 1.69 18.04
CA THR A 30 1.93 2.52 17.20
C THR A 30 2.68 3.71 16.59
N GLN A 31 3.57 4.36 17.35
CA GLN A 31 4.36 5.50 16.89
C GLN A 31 5.41 5.12 15.82
N ARG A 32 6.06 3.94 15.93
CA ARG A 32 6.98 3.45 14.88
C ARG A 32 6.31 3.18 13.53
N ILE A 33 4.99 3.00 13.51
CA ILE A 33 4.18 2.85 12.28
C ILE A 33 3.89 4.22 11.65
N ILE A 34 3.83 5.29 12.44
CA ILE A 34 3.44 6.64 11.99
C ILE A 34 4.64 7.40 11.42
N THR A 35 5.82 7.31 12.04
CA THR A 35 7.01 8.09 11.63
C THR A 35 7.95 7.35 10.67
N GLY A 36 7.79 6.03 10.49
CA GLY A 36 8.60 5.20 9.61
C GLY A 36 7.93 4.90 8.27
N SER A 37 7.35 5.88 7.58
CA SER A 37 6.97 5.72 6.18
C SER A 37 8.23 5.80 5.30
N ALA A 38 9.05 4.76 5.37
CA ALA A 38 9.90 4.43 4.24
C ALA A 38 8.98 4.31 3.00
N PRO A 39 9.41 4.82 1.82
CA PRO A 39 8.63 4.66 0.61
C PRO A 39 8.28 3.18 0.49
N ILE A 40 7.01 2.87 0.24
CA ILE A 40 6.61 1.51 -0.07
C ILE A 40 7.30 1.17 -1.40
N GLU A 41 8.53 0.67 -1.32
CA GLU A 41 9.15 -0.11 -2.38
C GLU A 41 8.28 -1.35 -2.53
N ARG A 42 7.24 -1.25 -3.35
CA ARG A 42 6.66 -2.43 -3.97
C ARG A 42 7.85 -3.08 -4.66
N PRO A 43 8.28 -4.29 -4.26
CA PRO A 43 9.49 -4.87 -4.82
C PRO A 43 9.35 -4.86 -6.34
N VAL A 44 10.26 -4.14 -6.99
CA VAL A 44 10.32 -3.99 -8.44
C VAL A 44 10.53 -5.38 -9.01
N GLY A 45 9.44 -6.11 -9.29
CA GLY A 45 9.56 -7.48 -9.80
C GLY A 45 8.37 -8.40 -9.57
N GLN A 46 7.57 -8.22 -8.51
CA GLN A 46 6.56 -9.23 -8.15
C GLN A 46 5.45 -9.40 -9.21
N GLY A 47 5.09 -8.32 -9.91
CA GLY A 47 4.17 -8.39 -11.06
C GLY A 47 4.85 -8.74 -12.39
N ARG A 48 6.15 -8.44 -12.57
CA ARG A 48 6.86 -8.64 -13.85
C ARG A 48 6.93 -10.12 -14.21
N GLY A 49 7.47 -10.93 -13.30
CA GLY A 49 7.65 -12.37 -13.54
C GLY A 49 6.32 -13.10 -13.73
N MET A 50 5.27 -12.65 -13.04
CA MET A 50 3.92 -13.17 -13.22
C MET A 50 3.41 -12.92 -14.64
N VAL A 51 3.52 -11.68 -15.15
CA VAL A 51 3.04 -11.34 -16.49
C VAL A 51 3.81 -12.09 -17.58
N ILE A 52 5.15 -12.14 -17.48
CA ILE A 52 6.00 -12.88 -18.44
C ILE A 52 5.61 -14.36 -18.47
N ARG A 53 5.48 -14.99 -17.30
CA ARG A 53 5.15 -16.41 -17.20
C ARG A 53 3.73 -16.71 -17.67
N TYR A 54 2.77 -15.86 -17.30
CA TYR A 54 1.35 -16.07 -17.61
C TYR A 54 1.06 -15.88 -19.09
N LEU A 55 1.61 -14.84 -19.71
CA LEU A 55 1.47 -14.58 -21.15
C LEU A 55 2.47 -15.36 -22.00
N GLN A 56 3.38 -16.12 -21.37
CA GLN A 56 4.45 -16.86 -22.04
C GLN A 56 5.21 -15.97 -23.04
N LEU A 57 5.65 -14.80 -22.57
CA LEU A 57 6.40 -13.87 -23.41
C LEU A 57 7.76 -14.48 -23.77
N ASP A 58 8.11 -14.42 -25.05
CA ASP A 58 9.46 -14.77 -25.49
C ASP A 58 10.48 -13.68 -25.10
N GLU A 59 11.76 -13.88 -25.43
CA GLU A 59 12.84 -12.97 -25.06
C GLU A 59 12.65 -11.57 -25.68
N ASN A 60 12.24 -11.49 -26.94
CA ASN A 60 12.03 -10.22 -27.63
C ASN A 60 10.83 -9.47 -27.01
N GLN A 61 9.71 -10.16 -26.82
CA GLN A 61 8.53 -9.61 -26.15
C GLN A 61 8.84 -9.19 -24.70
N THR A 62 9.68 -9.94 -23.99
CA THR A 62 10.10 -9.62 -22.62
C THR A 62 10.90 -8.32 -22.58
N ASN A 63 11.83 -8.12 -23.51
CA ASN A 63 12.61 -6.89 -23.60
C ASN A 63 11.72 -5.67 -23.89
N GLN A 64 10.75 -5.82 -24.81
CA GLN A 64 9.77 -4.76 -25.11
C GLN A 64 8.85 -4.49 -23.91
N TYR A 65 8.38 -5.54 -23.24
CA TYR A 65 7.55 -5.42 -22.04
C TYR A 65 8.28 -4.68 -20.93
N ASP A 66 9.58 -4.93 -20.74
CA ASP A 66 10.36 -4.24 -19.73
C ASP A 66 10.46 -2.73 -19.97
N GLN A 67 10.60 -2.31 -21.23
CA GLN A 67 10.57 -0.89 -21.58
C GLN A 67 9.19 -0.27 -21.29
N ILE A 68 8.12 -0.94 -21.73
CA ILE A 68 6.73 -0.52 -21.49
C ILE A 68 6.44 -0.41 -19.98
N ARG A 69 6.92 -1.36 -19.19
CA ARG A 69 6.76 -1.40 -17.73
C ARG A 69 7.57 -0.31 -17.03
N ARG A 70 8.81 -0.04 -17.46
CA ARG A 70 9.62 1.05 -16.89
C ARG A 70 8.95 2.40 -17.08
N GLN A 71 8.48 2.69 -18.29
CA GLN A 71 7.76 3.95 -18.59
C GLN A 71 6.53 4.12 -17.68
N TYR A 72 5.71 3.08 -17.57
CA TYR A 72 4.54 3.10 -16.69
C TYR A 72 4.91 3.32 -15.22
N ASN A 73 5.91 2.60 -14.70
CA ASN A 73 6.31 2.72 -13.29
C ASN A 73 6.82 4.12 -12.95
N VAL A 74 7.59 4.75 -13.84
CA VAL A 74 8.09 6.13 -13.65
C VAL A 74 6.92 7.10 -13.57
N GLN A 75 5.96 6.99 -14.49
CA GLN A 75 4.77 7.85 -14.50
C GLN A 75 3.94 7.69 -13.23
N ILE A 76 3.66 6.45 -12.82
CA ILE A 76 2.87 6.16 -11.62
C ILE A 76 3.57 6.60 -10.32
N ALA A 77 4.90 6.52 -10.25
CA ALA A 77 5.65 6.98 -9.09
C ALA A 77 5.40 8.48 -8.83
N SER A 78 5.57 9.31 -9.88
CA SER A 78 5.35 10.76 -9.78
C SER A 78 3.92 11.13 -9.39
N LEU A 79 2.92 10.44 -9.93
CA LEU A 79 1.50 10.66 -9.59
C LEU A 79 1.21 10.30 -8.13
N ARG A 80 1.75 9.17 -7.65
CA ARG A 80 1.58 8.75 -6.25
C ARG A 80 2.26 9.68 -5.26
N ASP A 81 3.43 10.19 -5.60
CA ASP A 81 4.14 11.17 -4.78
C ASP A 81 3.31 12.47 -4.66
N SER A 82 2.74 12.92 -5.77
CA SER A 82 1.83 14.08 -5.80
C SER A 82 0.60 13.85 -4.91
N MET A 83 -0.02 12.67 -4.98
CA MET A 83 -1.13 12.32 -4.09
C MET A 83 -0.72 12.27 -2.61
N LEU A 84 0.48 11.78 -2.30
CA LEU A 84 0.99 11.75 -0.92
C LEU A 84 1.14 13.17 -0.36
N ILE A 85 1.65 14.10 -1.17
CA ILE A 85 1.76 15.52 -0.80
C ILE A 85 0.37 16.11 -0.50
N ILE A 86 -0.62 15.83 -1.35
CA ILE A 86 -2.00 16.32 -1.13
C ILE A 86 -2.61 15.71 0.14
N ARG A 87 -2.44 14.41 0.38
CA ARG A 87 -2.90 13.76 1.62
C ARG A 87 -2.27 14.38 2.86
N LYS A 88 -0.97 14.73 2.81
CA LYS A 88 -0.31 15.45 3.91
C LYS A 88 -0.95 16.83 4.15
N LYS A 89 -1.27 17.58 3.08
CA LYS A 89 -1.98 18.87 3.18
C LYS A 89 -3.37 18.70 3.80
N MET A 90 -4.12 17.65 3.43
CA MET A 90 -5.42 17.36 4.03
C MET A 90 -5.30 17.06 5.53
N ILE A 91 -4.33 16.23 5.93
CA ILE A 91 -4.09 15.93 7.35
C ILE A 91 -3.70 17.20 8.12
N GLN A 92 -2.90 18.09 7.52
CA GLN A 92 -2.55 19.37 8.13
C GLN A 92 -3.78 20.26 8.34
N GLU A 93 -4.66 20.35 7.35
CA GLU A 93 -5.90 21.12 7.44
C GLU A 93 -6.85 20.55 8.51
N LEU A 94 -6.98 19.22 8.58
CA LEU A 94 -7.79 18.54 9.60
C LEU A 94 -7.27 18.74 11.03
N LYS A 95 -6.00 19.12 11.20
CA LYS A 95 -5.40 19.43 12.51
C LYS A 95 -5.55 20.90 12.91
N SER A 96 -6.09 21.75 12.02
CA SER A 96 -6.39 23.15 12.32
C SER A 96 -7.45 23.25 13.42
N ASP A 97 -7.38 24.30 14.25
CA ASP A 97 -8.44 24.64 15.21
C ASP A 97 -9.77 24.97 14.51
N THR A 98 -9.69 25.43 13.26
CA THR A 98 -10.85 25.72 12.38
C THR A 98 -10.59 25.14 10.99
N PRO A 99 -10.88 23.85 10.75
CA PRO A 99 -10.67 23.23 9.44
C PRO A 99 -11.56 23.84 8.35
N ASP A 100 -10.96 24.21 7.21
CA ASP A 100 -11.66 24.70 6.03
C ASP A 100 -12.16 23.52 5.17
N THR A 101 -13.49 23.33 5.19
CA THR A 101 -14.16 22.25 4.44
C THR A 101 -14.12 22.47 2.93
N ILE A 102 -14.09 23.72 2.44
CA ILE A 102 -13.98 24.04 1.01
C ILE A 102 -12.61 23.60 0.52
N LYS A 103 -11.55 23.92 1.28
CA LYS A 103 -10.17 23.50 0.97
C LYS A 103 -10.02 21.98 1.01
N LEU A 104 -10.61 21.30 2.00
CA LEU A 104 -10.59 19.84 2.07
C LEU A 104 -11.26 19.19 0.86
N ASN A 105 -12.42 19.70 0.44
CA ASN A 105 -13.12 19.21 -0.74
C ASN A 105 -12.31 19.44 -2.02
N TYR A 106 -11.67 20.59 -2.15
CA TYR A 106 -10.77 20.87 -3.28
C TYR A 106 -9.59 19.88 -3.33
N LEU A 107 -8.92 19.63 -2.20
CA LEU A 107 -7.82 18.66 -2.13
C LEU A 107 -8.29 17.23 -2.47
N ALA A 108 -9.51 16.87 -2.07
CA ALA A 108 -10.10 15.57 -2.41
C ALA A 108 -10.38 15.44 -3.92
N LEU A 109 -10.90 16.50 -4.56
CA LEU A 109 -11.09 16.53 -6.02
C LEU A 109 -9.76 16.39 -6.76
N GLU A 110 -8.69 17.01 -6.27
CA GLU A 110 -7.37 16.89 -6.88
C GLU A 110 -6.80 15.46 -6.77
N ILE A 111 -7.06 14.76 -5.66
CA ILE A 111 -6.75 13.31 -5.56
C ILE A 111 -7.54 12.53 -6.62
N GLY A 112 -8.84 12.82 -6.78
CA GLY A 112 -9.67 12.18 -7.79
C GLY A 112 -9.13 12.38 -9.21
N ARG A 113 -8.64 13.58 -9.53
CA ARG A 113 -7.98 13.91 -10.80
C ARG A 113 -6.73 13.05 -11.02
N LEU A 114 -5.86 12.93 -10.01
CA LEU A 114 -4.64 12.11 -10.08
C LEU A 114 -4.93 10.61 -10.22
N GLU A 115 -5.96 10.09 -9.54
CA GLU A 115 -6.42 8.71 -9.74
C GLU A 115 -6.92 8.49 -11.19
N GLY A 116 -7.59 9.50 -11.77
CA GLY A 116 -7.93 9.51 -13.19
C GLY A 116 -6.71 9.36 -14.11
N GLU A 117 -5.65 10.12 -13.84
CA GLU A 117 -4.39 10.02 -14.60
C GLU A 117 -3.70 8.65 -14.45
N ILE A 118 -3.73 8.05 -13.26
CA ILE A 118 -3.24 6.68 -13.03
C ILE A 118 -4.01 5.67 -13.90
N ASN A 119 -5.34 5.78 -13.96
CA ASN A 119 -6.16 4.91 -14.80
C ASN A 119 -5.87 5.09 -16.30
N MET A 120 -5.66 6.32 -16.75
CA MET A 120 -5.24 6.60 -18.13
C MET A 120 -3.87 5.98 -18.44
N ALA A 121 -2.90 6.11 -17.54
CA ALA A 121 -1.58 5.50 -17.67
C ALA A 121 -1.66 3.96 -17.70
N LEU A 122 -2.54 3.36 -16.88
CA LEU A 122 -2.80 1.93 -16.90
C LEU A 122 -3.37 1.49 -18.25
N ASN A 123 -4.39 2.19 -18.77
CA ASN A 123 -4.96 1.89 -20.09
C ASN A 123 -3.88 1.92 -21.19
N GLN A 124 -3.02 2.94 -21.17
CA GLN A 124 -1.91 3.03 -22.13
C GLN A 124 -0.89 1.90 -21.97
N HIS A 125 -0.53 1.53 -20.73
CA HIS A 125 0.36 0.41 -20.45
C HIS A 125 -0.21 -0.90 -21.01
N LEU A 126 -1.50 -1.15 -20.78
CA LEU A 126 -2.20 -2.34 -21.25
C LEU A 126 -2.29 -2.40 -22.78
N LEU A 127 -2.63 -1.28 -23.43
CA LEU A 127 -2.65 -1.19 -24.89
C LEU A 127 -1.27 -1.46 -25.51
N LYS A 128 -0.20 -0.93 -24.91
CA LYS A 128 1.18 -1.20 -25.36
C LYS A 128 1.54 -2.68 -25.19
N LEU A 129 1.17 -3.31 -24.07
CA LEU A 129 1.36 -4.75 -23.86
C LEU A 129 0.59 -5.59 -24.88
N LYS A 130 -0.68 -5.24 -25.17
CA LYS A 130 -1.50 -5.94 -26.16
C LYS A 130 -0.86 -5.93 -27.56
N ARG A 131 -0.18 -4.85 -27.95
CA ARG A 131 0.48 -4.72 -29.26
C ARG A 131 1.66 -5.67 -29.45
N ILE A 132 2.34 -6.06 -28.36
CA ILE A 132 3.49 -6.97 -28.44
C ILE A 132 3.08 -8.43 -28.30
N CYS A 133 1.83 -8.70 -27.89
CA CYS A 133 1.27 -10.04 -27.75
C CYS A 133 0.82 -10.62 -29.11
N ARG A 134 1.02 -11.93 -29.27
CA ARG A 134 0.42 -12.74 -30.33
C ARG A 134 -1.08 -12.98 -30.04
N PRO A 135 -1.89 -13.37 -31.04
CA PRO A 135 -3.32 -13.60 -30.86
C PRO A 135 -3.67 -14.54 -29.70
N GLU A 136 -2.96 -15.66 -29.55
CA GLU A 136 -3.17 -16.60 -28.44
C GLU A 136 -2.83 -16.01 -27.07
N GLN A 137 -1.84 -15.10 -27.01
CA GLN A 137 -1.45 -14.41 -25.78
C GLN A 137 -2.45 -13.30 -25.42
N CYS A 138 -3.13 -12.69 -26.40
CA CYS A 138 -4.18 -11.70 -26.16
C CYS A 138 -5.38 -12.31 -25.40
N ILE A 139 -5.72 -13.57 -25.66
CA ILE A 139 -6.79 -14.28 -24.93
C ILE A 139 -6.43 -14.42 -23.44
N LEU A 140 -5.18 -14.78 -23.16
CA LEU A 140 -4.66 -14.84 -21.79
C LEU A 140 -4.68 -13.45 -21.16
N LEU A 141 -4.24 -12.43 -21.89
CA LEU A 141 -4.21 -11.05 -21.44
C LEU A 141 -5.61 -10.55 -21.02
N ASP A 142 -6.66 -10.89 -21.75
CA ASP A 142 -8.04 -10.55 -21.41
C ASP A 142 -8.47 -11.22 -20.08
N SER A 143 -8.13 -12.49 -19.87
CA SER A 143 -8.39 -13.20 -18.59
C SER A 143 -7.63 -12.56 -17.41
N LEU A 144 -6.41 -12.07 -17.66
CA LEU A 144 -5.63 -11.34 -16.66
C LEU A 144 -6.30 -9.99 -16.30
N TYR A 145 -6.95 -9.32 -17.26
CA TYR A 145 -7.71 -8.09 -17.03
C TYR A 145 -8.92 -8.30 -16.13
N GLU A 146 -9.71 -9.34 -16.40
CA GLU A 146 -10.88 -9.68 -15.57
C GLU A 146 -10.49 -9.97 -14.12
N GLY A 147 -9.35 -10.66 -13.91
CA GLY A 147 -8.80 -10.90 -12.57
C GLY A 147 -8.37 -9.61 -11.85
N MET A 148 -7.86 -8.62 -12.57
CA MET A 148 -7.51 -7.31 -11.99
C MET A 148 -8.76 -6.48 -11.64
N LEU A 149 -9.83 -6.55 -12.43
CA LEU A 149 -11.10 -5.88 -12.13
C LEU A 149 -11.82 -6.48 -10.91
N ASN A 150 -11.68 -7.79 -10.71
CA ASN A 150 -12.25 -8.47 -9.54
C ASN A 150 -11.45 -8.24 -8.25
N THR A 151 -10.15 -7.92 -8.36
CA THR A 151 -9.29 -7.61 -7.21
C THR A 151 -9.21 -6.12 -6.88
N SER A 152 -9.49 -5.23 -7.84
CA SER A 152 -9.59 -3.78 -7.59
C SER A 152 -10.77 -3.41 -6.67
N LYS A 153 -11.84 -4.23 -6.69
CA LYS A 153 -12.95 -4.17 -5.70
C LYS A 153 -12.52 -4.50 -4.26
N LEU A 154 -11.26 -4.89 -4.03
CA LEU A 154 -10.70 -5.29 -2.73
C LEU A 154 -9.57 -4.38 -2.23
N HIS A 155 -9.60 -3.08 -2.60
CA HIS A 155 -8.75 -2.04 -1.99
C HIS A 155 -9.41 -1.29 -0.82
N GLN A 156 -10.50 -1.82 -0.27
CA GLN A 156 -11.00 -1.43 1.05
C GLN A 156 -10.83 -2.59 2.03
N GLY A 157 -10.04 -2.35 3.07
CA GLY A 157 -10.03 -3.17 4.27
C GLY A 157 -8.92 -4.23 4.32
N MET A 158 -7.98 -4.02 5.26
CA MET A 158 -7.32 -5.07 6.02
C MET A 158 -6.86 -6.31 5.22
N LYS A 159 -5.65 -6.28 4.65
CA LYS A 159 -5.02 -7.52 4.19
C LYS A 159 -4.27 -8.22 5.32
N GLN A 160 -5.05 -9.12 5.92
CA GLN A 160 -4.72 -10.30 6.71
C GLN A 160 -3.31 -10.89 6.52
N GLY A 161 -2.69 -11.19 7.67
CA GLY A 161 -2.02 -12.48 7.94
C GLY A 161 -0.93 -12.93 6.98
N LYS A 162 0.30 -12.44 7.16
CA LYS A 162 1.48 -13.13 6.64
C LYS A 162 1.94 -14.21 7.62
N ARG A 163 1.75 -15.46 7.21
CA ARG A 163 2.29 -16.69 7.80
C ARG A 163 3.80 -16.57 8.04
N TYR A 164 4.23 -16.92 9.25
CA TYR A 164 5.64 -17.01 9.63
C TYR A 164 6.33 -18.12 8.83
N ARG A 165 7.32 -17.75 8.01
CA ARG A 165 8.32 -18.70 7.48
C ARG A 165 9.43 -18.77 8.51
N HIS A 166 9.46 -19.84 9.29
CA HIS A 166 10.53 -20.10 10.26
C HIS A 166 11.83 -20.35 9.48
N GLY A 167 12.68 -19.33 9.41
CA GLY A 167 14.07 -19.47 9.02
C GLY A 167 14.83 -20.04 10.21
N LYS A 168 15.06 -21.35 10.18
CA LYS A 168 16.09 -22.04 10.96
C LYS A 168 17.44 -21.58 10.42
N ASN A 169 18.39 -21.25 11.29
CA ASN A 169 19.83 -21.30 11.04
C ASN A 169 20.58 -20.91 12.33
N PRO A 170 21.85 -21.29 12.45
CA PRO A 170 22.45 -22.63 12.38
C PRO A 170 22.75 -23.20 13.77
#